data_AF-A0A2T0PTF5-F1
#
_entry.id   AF-A0A2T0PTF5-F1
#
_cell.length_a   1.000
_cell.length_b   1.000
_cell.length_c   1.000
_cell.angle_alpha   90.00
_cell.angle_beta   90.00
_cell.angle_gamma   90.00
#
_symmetry.space_group_name_H-M   'P 1'
#
loop_
_entity.id
_entity.type
_entity.pdbx_description
1 polymer ?
#
loop_
_entity_poly.entity_id
_entity_poly.type
_entity_poly.pdbx_seq_one_letter_code
_entity_poly.pdbx_strand_id
1 'polypeptide(L)'
;MTDRHSDLDRRSKAFKGKGAGSSEPAIALPVSRIAGDAGIRVLLRSYEHWVEDTVTEMQTLALESATTGLDVSLRCVRIALASGATRHRLDWFVRGEPHAIAWPRVKQYFNRIPAPLRAYLQQCDVRAKELNALESVFRYAASQLTMYMEHGTVKVRRIDGT
;
A
#
# COMPACT_ATOMS: atom_id res chain seq x y z
N MET A 1 -47.88 -16.08 27.63
CA MET A 1 -46.88 -15.93 26.56
C MET A 1 -46.04 -14.71 26.88
N THR A 2 -44.76 -14.94 27.13
CA THR A 2 -43.74 -13.95 27.48
C THR A 2 -43.29 -13.20 26.25
N ASP A 3 -43.26 -11.87 26.28
CA ASP A 3 -42.27 -11.12 25.51
C ASP A 3 -41.69 -9.99 26.35
N ARG A 4 -40.40 -10.15 26.63
CA ARG A 4 -39.51 -9.20 27.27
C ARG A 4 -38.84 -8.40 26.15
N HIS A 5 -38.97 -7.09 26.16
CA HIS A 5 -37.97 -6.23 25.53
C HIS A 5 -37.42 -5.27 26.59
N SER A 6 -36.37 -5.73 27.25
CA SER A 6 -35.47 -4.92 28.06
C SER A 6 -34.38 -4.33 27.15
N ASP A 7 -34.20 -3.01 27.29
CA ASP A 7 -32.97 -2.21 27.20
C ASP A 7 -31.85 -2.62 26.24
N LEU A 8 -31.35 -1.63 25.50
CA LEU A 8 -30.01 -1.06 25.74
C LEU A 8 -29.68 0.02 24.70
N ASP A 9 -29.87 1.27 25.13
CA ASP A 9 -28.78 2.26 25.22
C ASP A 9 -27.82 2.37 24.02
N ARG A 10 -28.26 2.98 22.91
CA ARG A 10 -27.35 3.54 21.89
C ARG A 10 -27.03 5.01 22.19
N ARG A 11 -26.25 5.23 23.25
CA ARG A 11 -25.46 6.45 23.41
C ARG A 11 -24.38 6.51 22.33
N SER A 12 -24.65 7.26 21.27
CA SER A 12 -23.65 7.68 20.28
C SER A 12 -22.63 8.60 20.96
N LYS A 13 -21.57 8.04 21.57
CA LYS A 13 -20.43 8.83 22.02
C LYS A 13 -19.67 9.33 20.78
N ALA A 14 -19.76 10.64 20.55
CA ALA A 14 -18.96 11.35 19.57
C ALA A 14 -17.47 11.13 19.83
N PHE A 15 -16.78 10.52 18.88
CA PHE A 15 -15.33 10.39 18.89
C PHE A 15 -14.72 11.74 18.52
N LYS A 16 -14.36 12.53 19.54
CA LYS A 16 -13.65 13.81 19.38
C LYS A 16 -12.15 13.54 19.22
N GLY A 17 -11.74 13.19 18.00
CA GLY A 17 -10.32 13.17 17.60
C GLY A 17 -9.90 14.54 17.09
N LYS A 18 -9.11 15.27 17.88
CA LYS A 18 -8.34 16.44 17.40
C LYS A 18 -7.15 15.90 16.60
N GLY A 19 -7.20 16.01 15.29
CA GLY A 19 -6.06 15.85 14.39
C GLY A 19 -6.19 16.86 13.27
N ALA A 20 -5.50 17.98 13.40
CA ALA A 20 -5.39 18.98 12.35
C ALA A 20 -4.37 18.50 11.31
N GLY A 21 -4.85 18.20 10.11
CA GLY A 21 -4.05 17.87 8.92
C GLY A 21 -4.97 17.82 7.72
N SER A 22 -4.88 18.85 6.86
CA SER A 22 -5.62 19.07 5.60
C SER A 22 -7.14 18.94 5.65
N SER A 23 -7.83 20.08 5.82
CA SER A 23 -9.28 20.20 5.67
C SER A 23 -9.67 20.34 4.20
N GLU A 24 -9.63 19.26 3.44
CA GLU A 24 -10.68 19.07 2.43
C GLU A 24 -11.78 18.23 3.10
N PRO A 25 -13.04 18.69 3.14
CA PRO A 25 -14.09 17.88 3.70
C PRO A 25 -14.21 16.63 2.85
N ALA A 26 -14.02 15.45 3.44
CA ALA A 26 -14.43 14.20 2.82
C ALA A 26 -15.95 14.32 2.55
N ILE A 27 -16.31 14.66 1.31
CA ILE A 27 -17.71 14.83 0.93
C ILE A 27 -18.32 13.43 0.92
N ALA A 28 -19.06 13.11 1.98
CA ALA A 28 -19.88 11.92 2.04
C ALA A 28 -21.05 12.08 1.04
N LEU A 29 -20.82 11.66 -0.20
CA LEU A 29 -21.84 11.64 -1.23
C LEU A 29 -22.81 10.46 -0.97
N PRO A 30 -24.13 10.64 -1.15
CA PRO A 30 -25.09 9.53 -1.05
C PRO A 30 -24.72 8.42 -2.04
N VAL A 31 -24.67 7.16 -1.59
CA VAL A 31 -24.28 6.00 -2.42
C VAL A 31 -25.12 5.91 -3.71
N SER A 32 -26.38 6.33 -3.67
CA SER A 32 -27.27 6.39 -4.83
C SER A 32 -26.86 7.41 -5.90
N ARG A 33 -26.04 8.42 -5.55
CA ARG A 33 -25.45 9.39 -6.50
C ARG A 33 -24.06 8.99 -7.00
N ILE A 34 -23.45 7.96 -6.40
CA ILE A 34 -22.15 7.37 -6.78
C ILE A 34 -22.36 6.11 -7.63
N ALA A 35 -23.56 5.51 -7.60
CA ALA A 35 -23.89 4.36 -8.43
C ALA A 35 -23.83 4.72 -9.92
N GLY A 36 -22.76 4.30 -10.60
CA GLY A 36 -22.55 4.51 -12.03
C GLY A 36 -21.11 4.88 -12.38
N ASP A 37 -20.88 5.16 -13.66
CA ASP A 37 -19.56 5.43 -14.26
C ASP A 37 -18.82 6.62 -13.59
N ALA A 38 -19.56 7.62 -13.09
CA ALA A 38 -18.98 8.74 -12.34
C ALA A 38 -18.37 8.33 -10.99
N GLY A 39 -19.00 7.42 -10.25
CA GLY A 39 -18.46 6.92 -8.98
C GLY A 39 -17.25 6.03 -9.18
N ILE A 40 -17.25 5.23 -10.25
CA ILE A 40 -16.11 4.39 -10.63
C ILE A 40 -14.92 5.26 -11.01
N ARG A 41 -15.13 6.36 -11.72
CA ARG A 41 -14.09 7.37 -11.99
C ARG A 41 -13.49 7.97 -10.71
N VAL A 42 -14.31 8.30 -9.72
CA VAL A 42 -13.83 8.83 -8.44
C VAL A 42 -12.99 7.78 -7.72
N LEU A 43 -13.48 6.53 -7.63
CA LEU A 43 -12.73 5.43 -7.03
C LEU A 43 -11.41 5.17 -7.73
N LEU A 44 -11.39 5.18 -9.07
CA LEU A 44 -10.16 5.04 -9.86
C LEU A 44 -9.13 6.10 -9.47
N ARG A 45 -9.54 7.39 -9.45
CA ARG A 45 -8.65 8.48 -9.02
C ARG A 45 -8.15 8.31 -7.59
N SER A 46 -8.99 7.82 -6.68
CA SER A 46 -8.56 7.53 -5.31
C SER A 46 -7.50 6.43 -5.26
N TYR A 47 -7.67 5.34 -6.01
CA TYR A 47 -6.66 4.28 -6.08
C TYR A 47 -5.37 4.75 -6.75
N GLU A 48 -5.45 5.54 -7.83
CA GLU A 48 -4.28 6.14 -8.48
C GLU A 48 -3.51 7.03 -7.49
N HIS A 49 -4.22 7.89 -6.76
CA HIS A 49 -3.62 8.72 -5.72
C HIS A 49 -2.97 7.89 -4.60
N TRP A 50 -3.63 6.83 -4.11
CA TRP A 50 -3.03 5.94 -3.10
C TRP A 50 -1.81 5.17 -3.63
N VAL A 51 -1.77 4.84 -4.93
CA VAL A 51 -0.56 4.29 -5.56
C VAL A 51 0.56 5.32 -5.52
N GLU A 52 0.29 6.57 -5.91
CA GLU A 52 1.28 7.65 -5.89
C GLU A 52 1.83 7.88 -4.48
N ASP A 53 0.96 8.02 -3.48
CA ASP A 53 1.36 8.19 -2.07
C ASP A 53 2.22 7.02 -1.59
N THR A 54 1.80 5.78 -1.91
CA THR A 54 2.56 4.57 -1.55
C THR A 54 3.93 4.59 -2.21
N VAL A 55 4.03 4.98 -3.49
CA VAL A 55 5.31 5.07 -4.21
C VAL A 55 6.20 6.15 -3.61
N THR A 56 5.65 7.30 -3.22
CA THR A 56 6.38 8.35 -2.52
C THR A 56 6.94 7.84 -1.20
N GLU A 57 6.14 7.13 -0.39
CA GLU A 57 6.64 6.50 0.84
C GLU A 57 7.73 5.46 0.57
N MET A 58 7.61 4.67 -0.50
CA MET A 58 8.66 3.72 -0.91
C MET A 58 9.95 4.45 -1.28
N GLN A 59 9.87 5.55 -2.03
CA GLN A 59 11.03 6.35 -2.40
C GLN A 59 11.70 6.98 -1.17
N THR A 60 10.91 7.47 -0.22
CA THR A 60 11.41 8.01 1.06
C THR A 60 12.15 6.94 1.85
N LEU A 61 11.56 5.75 2.04
CA LEU A 61 12.20 4.66 2.77
C LEU A 61 13.49 4.17 2.07
N ALA A 62 13.48 4.12 0.74
CA ALA A 62 14.68 3.80 -0.05
C ALA A 62 15.79 4.83 0.18
N LEU A 63 15.46 6.13 0.10
CA LEU A 63 16.40 7.22 0.33
C LEU A 63 16.96 7.21 1.76
N GLU A 64 16.10 7.07 2.76
CA GLU A 64 16.50 6.93 4.16
C GLU A 64 17.48 5.78 4.34
N SER A 65 17.16 4.59 3.81
CA SER A 65 18.04 3.43 3.92
C SER A 65 19.39 3.64 3.21
N ALA A 66 19.41 4.30 2.05
CA ALA A 66 20.62 4.54 1.28
C ALA A 66 21.54 5.59 1.92
N THR A 67 20.97 6.62 2.55
CA THR A 67 21.71 7.71 3.20
C THR A 67 22.41 7.29 4.49
N THR A 68 22.02 6.16 5.09
CA THR A 68 22.71 5.60 6.28
C THR A 68 24.16 5.18 6.02
N GLY A 69 24.58 5.06 4.76
CA GLY A 69 25.96 4.70 4.38
C GLY A 69 26.33 3.24 4.64
N LEU A 70 25.34 2.38 4.95
CA LEU A 70 25.54 0.95 5.17
C LEU A 70 25.86 0.20 3.86
N ASP A 71 26.35 -1.03 4.00
CA ASP A 71 26.58 -1.94 2.88
C ASP A 71 25.28 -2.49 2.28
N VAL A 72 24.16 -2.37 3.00
CA VAL A 72 22.84 -2.84 2.58
C VAL A 72 21.88 -1.67 2.55
N SER A 73 21.07 -1.59 1.49
CA SER A 73 20.07 -0.53 1.32
C SER A 73 18.87 -1.03 0.53
N LEU A 74 17.72 -0.42 0.76
CA LEU A 74 16.54 -0.60 -0.09
C LEU A 74 16.65 0.30 -1.31
N ARG A 75 16.12 -0.17 -2.43
CA ARG A 75 15.91 0.64 -3.63
C ARG A 75 14.48 0.46 -4.12
N CYS A 76 13.85 1.58 -4.48
CA CYS A 76 12.57 1.58 -5.17
C CYS A 76 12.83 1.39 -6.66
N VAL A 77 12.61 0.17 -7.16
CA VAL A 77 12.80 -0.17 -8.57
C VAL A 77 11.48 -0.03 -9.33
N ARG A 78 11.60 0.44 -10.58
CA ARG A 78 10.49 0.56 -11.51
C ARG A 78 10.52 -0.63 -12.49
N ILE A 79 9.44 -1.39 -12.56
CA ILE A 79 9.32 -2.60 -13.37
C ILE A 79 8.19 -2.40 -14.38
N ALA A 80 8.49 -2.48 -15.67
CA ALA A 80 7.48 -2.49 -16.71
C ALA A 80 6.76 -3.86 -16.72
N LEU A 81 5.43 -3.86 -16.71
CA LEU A 81 4.63 -5.08 -16.83
C LEU A 81 4.21 -5.30 -18.28
N ALA A 82 3.96 -6.57 -18.65
CA ALA A 82 3.46 -6.94 -19.97
C ALA A 82 2.12 -6.27 -20.32
N SER A 83 1.36 -5.81 -19.32
CA SER A 83 0.12 -5.05 -19.52
C SER A 83 0.34 -3.57 -19.87
N GLY A 84 1.60 -3.11 -20.04
CA GLY A 84 1.95 -1.70 -20.21
C GLY A 84 1.96 -0.89 -18.90
N ALA A 85 1.44 -1.46 -17.81
CA ALA A 85 1.45 -0.81 -16.51
C ALA A 85 2.87 -0.78 -15.90
N THR A 86 3.14 0.24 -15.09
CA THR A 86 4.34 0.31 -14.28
C THR A 86 4.07 -0.26 -12.89
N ARG A 87 4.98 -1.10 -12.39
CA ARG A 87 5.01 -1.56 -11.01
C ARG A 87 6.19 -0.93 -10.29
N HIS A 88 5.98 -0.48 -9.06
CA HIS A 88 7.07 -0.09 -8.17
C HIS A 88 7.30 -1.18 -7.13
N ARG A 89 8.57 -1.41 -6.78
CA ARG A 89 8.93 -2.42 -5.79
C ARG A 89 10.12 -1.96 -4.97
N LEU A 90 10.05 -2.18 -3.66
CA LEU A 90 11.18 -2.09 -2.75
C LEU A 90 11.89 -3.42 -2.70
N ASP A 91 13.14 -3.42 -3.11
CA ASP A 91 14.03 -4.58 -3.04
C ASP A 91 15.33 -4.22 -2.32
N TRP A 92 15.92 -5.21 -1.66
CA TRP A 92 17.19 -5.05 -0.95
C TRP A 92 18.37 -5.23 -1.88
N PHE A 93 19.39 -4.38 -1.71
CA PHE A 93 20.64 -4.44 -2.46
C PHE A 93 21.82 -4.37 -1.51
N VAL A 94 22.91 -5.05 -1.89
CA VAL A 94 24.22 -4.92 -1.27
C VAL A 94 25.09 -4.03 -2.14
N ARG A 95 25.95 -3.23 -1.51
CA ARG A 95 26.95 -2.41 -2.19
C ARG A 95 27.82 -3.28 -3.09
N GLY A 96 27.91 -2.91 -4.36
CA GLY A 96 28.66 -3.67 -5.37
C GLY A 96 27.90 -4.85 -5.99
N GLU A 97 26.74 -5.24 -5.46
CA GLU A 97 25.88 -6.23 -6.11
C GLU A 97 24.85 -5.53 -7.02
N PRO A 98 24.76 -5.89 -8.32
CA PRO A 98 23.83 -5.24 -9.25
C PRO A 98 22.39 -5.77 -9.10
N HIS A 99 22.21 -6.94 -8.49
CA HIS A 99 20.92 -7.60 -8.38
C HIS A 99 20.30 -7.43 -7.00
N ALA A 100 18.97 -7.42 -6.97
CA ALA A 100 18.21 -7.52 -5.74
C ALA A 100 18.51 -8.84 -5.02
N ILE A 101 18.58 -8.79 -3.70
CA ILE A 101 18.77 -9.96 -2.85
C ILE A 101 17.61 -10.14 -1.86
N ALA A 102 17.40 -11.38 -1.44
CA ALA A 102 16.40 -11.70 -0.44
C ALA A 102 16.85 -11.29 0.96
N TRP A 103 15.89 -10.94 1.82
CA TRP A 103 16.13 -10.54 3.21
C TRP A 103 17.00 -11.53 4.04
N PRO A 104 16.85 -12.87 3.92
CA PRO A 104 17.75 -13.79 4.60
C PRO A 104 19.23 -13.61 4.24
N ARG A 105 19.53 -13.22 2.99
CA ARG A 105 20.90 -12.92 2.55
C ARG A 105 21.36 -11.57 3.12
N VAL A 106 20.50 -10.57 3.16
CA VAL A 106 20.79 -9.27 3.81
C VAL A 106 21.19 -9.47 5.27
N LYS A 107 20.48 -10.34 6.00
CA LYS A 107 20.77 -10.69 7.39
C LYS A 107 22.19 -11.24 7.61
N GLN A 108 22.78 -11.92 6.62
CA GLN A 108 24.16 -12.42 6.72
C GLN A 108 25.18 -11.27 6.85
N TYR A 109 24.84 -10.06 6.38
CA TYR A 109 25.68 -8.87 6.51
C TYR A 109 25.54 -8.16 7.86
N PHE A 110 24.62 -8.60 8.75
CA PHE A 110 24.39 -7.94 10.05
C PHE A 110 25.63 -7.93 10.95
N ASN A 111 26.56 -8.88 10.77
CA ASN A 111 27.83 -8.92 11.49
C ASN A 111 28.67 -7.66 11.25
N ARG A 112 28.51 -7.00 10.10
CA ARG A 112 29.20 -5.75 9.73
C ARG A 112 28.42 -4.49 10.11
N ILE A 113 27.20 -4.65 10.62
CA ILE A 113 26.27 -3.56 10.93
C ILE A 113 26.25 -3.34 12.45
N PRO A 114 26.39 -2.08 12.92
CA PRO A 114 26.24 -1.75 14.33
C PRO A 114 24.94 -2.29 14.92
N ALA A 115 25.00 -2.89 16.10
CA ALA A 115 23.85 -3.54 16.73
C ALA A 115 22.58 -2.67 16.81
N PRO A 116 22.66 -1.36 17.13
CA PRO A 116 21.47 -0.50 17.18
C PRO A 116 20.74 -0.38 15.82
N LEU A 117 21.47 -0.43 14.71
CA LEU A 117 20.92 -0.28 13.35
C LEU A 117 20.26 -1.57 12.84
N ARG A 118 20.53 -2.72 13.46
CA ARG A 118 19.93 -4.00 13.05
C ARG A 118 18.42 -4.01 13.27
N ALA A 119 17.96 -3.45 14.39
CA ALA A 119 16.53 -3.34 14.71
C ALA A 119 15.83 -2.39 13.72
N TYR A 120 16.46 -1.27 13.39
CA TYR A 120 15.98 -0.36 12.36
C TYR A 120 15.84 -1.05 11.00
N LEU A 121 16.86 -1.79 10.53
CA LEU A 121 16.77 -2.50 9.25
C LEU A 121 15.68 -3.58 9.23
N GLN A 122 15.42 -4.24 10.36
CA GLN A 122 14.30 -5.17 10.49
C GLN A 122 12.95 -4.45 10.33
N GLN A 123 12.80 -3.26 10.91
CA GLN A 123 11.61 -2.44 10.73
C GLN A 123 11.46 -1.98 9.27
N CYS A 124 12.56 -1.59 8.62
CA CYS A 124 12.56 -1.28 7.19
C CYS A 124 12.11 -2.47 6.34
N ASP A 125 12.52 -3.70 6.66
CA ASP A 125 12.09 -4.90 5.92
C ASP A 125 10.59 -5.16 6.06
N VAL A 126 10.05 -5.02 7.28
CA VAL A 126 8.61 -5.13 7.53
C VAL A 126 7.86 -4.06 6.75
N ARG A 127 8.29 -2.79 6.86
CA ARG A 127 7.66 -1.68 6.15
C ARG A 127 7.74 -1.82 4.64
N ALA A 128 8.87 -2.29 4.10
CA ALA A 128 9.03 -2.54 2.67
C ALA A 128 8.06 -3.61 2.17
N LYS A 129 7.81 -4.67 2.95
CA LYS A 129 6.81 -5.71 2.61
C LYS A 129 5.39 -5.15 2.60
N GLU A 130 5.05 -4.34 3.59
CA GLU A 130 3.75 -3.66 3.67
C GLU A 130 3.53 -2.76 2.46
N LEU A 131 4.49 -1.87 2.15
CA LEU A 131 4.39 -0.95 1.03
C LEU A 131 4.33 -1.69 -0.32
N ASN A 132 5.13 -2.75 -0.49
CA ASN A 132 5.05 -3.62 -1.68
C ASN A 132 3.67 -4.29 -1.83
N ALA A 133 3.04 -4.67 -0.71
CA ALA A 133 1.70 -5.25 -0.73
C ALA A 133 0.64 -4.20 -1.07
N LEU A 134 0.71 -3.01 -0.46
CA LEU A 134 -0.18 -1.89 -0.74
C LEU A 134 -0.10 -1.44 -2.20
N GLU A 135 1.11 -1.23 -2.73
CA GLU A 135 1.35 -0.93 -4.16
C GLU A 135 0.65 -1.97 -5.04
N SER A 136 0.87 -3.25 -4.73
CA SER A 136 0.33 -4.32 -5.56
C SER A 136 -1.19 -4.37 -5.52
N VAL A 137 -1.80 -4.11 -4.36
CA VAL A 137 -3.26 -4.10 -4.18
C VAL A 137 -3.87 -2.89 -4.88
N PHE A 138 -3.38 -1.68 -4.60
CA PHE A 138 -3.94 -0.45 -5.17
C PHE A 138 -3.74 -0.38 -6.69
N ARG A 139 -2.55 -0.72 -7.20
CA ARG A 139 -2.31 -0.78 -8.64
C ARG A 139 -3.21 -1.81 -9.32
N TYR A 140 -3.41 -2.97 -8.70
CA TYR A 140 -4.32 -3.99 -9.25
C TYR A 140 -5.77 -3.51 -9.24
N ALA A 141 -6.23 -2.87 -8.16
CA ALA A 141 -7.56 -2.29 -8.06
C ALA A 141 -7.78 -1.21 -9.13
N ALA A 142 -6.86 -0.25 -9.27
CA ALA A 142 -6.89 0.75 -10.34
C ALA A 142 -6.98 0.08 -11.72
N SER A 143 -6.14 -0.92 -11.98
CA SER A 143 -6.15 -1.67 -13.25
C SER A 143 -7.49 -2.38 -13.51
N GLN A 144 -8.18 -2.89 -12.48
CA GLN A 144 -9.51 -3.49 -12.64
C GLN A 144 -10.56 -2.44 -12.99
N LEU A 145 -10.52 -1.28 -12.34
CA LEU A 145 -11.47 -0.20 -12.59
C LEU A 145 -11.27 0.40 -13.99
N THR A 146 -10.03 0.64 -14.41
CA THR A 146 -9.71 1.07 -15.78
C THR A 146 -10.26 0.10 -16.81
N MET A 147 -10.00 -1.19 -16.64
CA MET A 147 -10.46 -2.22 -17.58
C MET A 147 -11.99 -2.36 -17.60
N TYR A 148 -12.66 -2.22 -16.45
CA TYR A 148 -14.11 -2.17 -16.41
C TYR A 148 -14.67 -0.98 -17.18
N MET A 149 -14.06 0.20 -17.01
CA MET A 149 -14.50 1.40 -17.73
C MET A 149 -14.23 1.35 -19.24
N GLU A 150 -13.08 0.81 -19.66
CA GLU A 150 -12.68 0.78 -21.07
C GLU A 150 -13.31 -0.36 -21.86
N HIS A 151 -13.54 -1.51 -21.22
CA HIS A 151 -13.94 -2.75 -21.90
C HIS A 151 -15.19 -3.40 -21.31
N GLY A 152 -15.78 -2.85 -20.24
CA GLY A 152 -16.93 -3.44 -19.56
C GLY A 152 -16.64 -4.77 -18.86
N THR A 153 -15.36 -5.11 -18.64
CA THR A 153 -14.95 -6.41 -18.10
C THR A 153 -13.98 -6.27 -16.92
N VAL A 154 -13.96 -7.27 -16.04
CA VAL A 154 -13.02 -7.40 -14.91
C VAL A 154 -12.29 -8.74 -14.97
N LYS A 155 -11.02 -8.77 -14.56
CA LYS A 155 -10.21 -9.99 -14.49
C LYS A 155 -10.53 -10.67 -13.18
N VAL A 156 -11.42 -11.65 -13.23
CA VAL A 156 -11.69 -12.53 -12.10
C VAL A 156 -10.53 -13.53 -12.00
N ARG A 157 -9.79 -13.51 -10.89
CA ARG A 157 -8.92 -14.65 -10.57
C ARG A 157 -9.82 -15.84 -10.33
N ARG A 158 -9.63 -16.95 -11.08
CA ARG A 158 -10.27 -18.21 -10.73
C ARG A 158 -9.91 -18.53 -9.29
N ILE A 159 -10.92 -18.63 -8.45
CA ILE A 159 -10.79 -19.34 -7.19
C ILE A 159 -10.87 -20.79 -7.62
N ASP A 160 -9.72 -21.45 -7.75
CA ASP A 160 -9.71 -22.90 -7.97
C ASP A 160 -10.45 -23.51 -6.78
N GLY A 161 -11.64 -24.04 -7.07
CA GLY A 161 -12.56 -24.55 -6.07
C GLY A 161 -11.93 -25.70 -5.30
N THR A 162 -12.09 -25.64 -3.98
CA THR A 162 -12.07 -26.82 -3.11
C THR A 162 -13.00 -27.91 -3.61
#